data_AF-A0AA43Q9Q5-F1
#
_entry.id   AF-A0AA43Q9Q5-F1
#
_cell.length_a   1.000
_cell.length_b   1.000
_cell.length_c   1.000
_cell.angle_alpha   90.00
_cell.angle_beta   90.00
_cell.angle_gamma   90.00
#
_symmetry.space_group_name_H-M   'P 1'
#
loop_
_entity.id
_entity.type
_entity.pdbx_description
1 polymer ?
#
loop_
_entity_poly.entity_id
_entity_poly.type
_entity_poly.pdbx_seq_one_letter_code
_entity_poly.pdbx_strand_id
1 'polypeptide(L)'
;MRICRQQFKQILTFFIFIVTFSGYNPVFAEPPEIKDTDTHHAQNSLDWPGIYYGFTPCADCNGVKTTLALNKNNSYILITQYVGKSEREFVEKGKFTWGDKSNTIVLTPRNSSTTKHYFVGENMLIQLDNTGNRISGKLADRYILRRTDIAKSSPSHPSH
;
A
#
# COMPACT_ATOMS: atom_id res chain seq x y z
N MET A 1 -51.80 31.40 7.11
CA MET A 1 -52.57 32.62 6.81
C MET A 1 -51.76 33.80 7.37
N ARG A 2 -50.84 34.35 6.58
CA ARG A 2 -50.95 35.63 5.84
C ARG A 2 -50.83 36.87 6.75
N ILE A 3 -49.84 37.73 6.41
CA ILE A 3 -49.80 39.21 6.53
C ILE A 3 -49.32 39.71 7.91
N CYS A 4 -48.35 40.64 8.09
CA CYS A 4 -48.18 42.00 7.53
C CYS A 4 -46.73 42.50 7.77
N ARG A 5 -45.89 42.86 6.78
CA ARG A 5 -45.63 44.21 6.20
C ARG A 5 -45.95 45.45 7.08
N GLN A 6 -44.91 46.18 7.53
CA GLN A 6 -44.76 47.67 7.56
C GLN A 6 -43.56 48.04 8.46
N GLN A 7 -42.39 48.46 7.97
CA GLN A 7 -42.00 49.80 7.47
C GLN A 7 -42.33 50.96 8.42
N PHE A 8 -41.33 51.49 9.15
CA PHE A 8 -41.17 52.94 9.36
C PHE A 8 -39.86 53.31 10.12
N LYS A 9 -38.97 54.05 9.45
CA LYS A 9 -38.24 55.29 9.87
C LYS A 9 -37.76 55.38 11.34
N GLN A 10 -36.52 55.71 11.70
CA GLN A 10 -35.69 56.91 11.41
C GLN A 10 -34.25 56.59 11.87
N ILE A 11 -33.18 56.68 11.07
CA ILE A 11 -32.31 57.84 10.78
C ILE A 11 -31.91 58.68 12.01
N LEU A 12 -30.60 58.97 12.11
CA LEU A 12 -29.85 59.90 12.99
C LEU A 12 -29.35 59.25 14.30
N THR A 13 -28.04 59.15 14.62
CA THR A 13 -26.98 60.16 14.46
C THR A 13 -25.58 59.51 14.59
N PHE A 14 -24.64 59.95 13.75
CA PHE A 14 -23.18 59.75 13.85
C PHE A 14 -22.61 60.23 15.20
N PHE A 15 -21.54 59.63 15.72
CA PHE A 15 -20.25 60.31 16.01
C PHE A 15 -19.21 59.33 16.62
N ILE A 16 -18.02 59.41 16.05
CA ILE A 16 -16.79 58.63 16.26
C ILE A 16 -16.06 59.11 17.52
N PHE A 17 -15.32 58.23 18.22
CA PHE A 17 -13.97 58.41 18.82
C PHE A 17 -13.67 57.21 19.77
N ILE A 18 -13.10 56.12 19.25
CA ILE A 18 -11.71 55.67 19.45
C ILE A 18 -11.20 55.80 20.90
N VAL A 19 -10.90 54.63 21.49
CA VAL A 19 -9.67 54.22 22.22
C VAL A 19 -10.05 53.42 23.48
N THR A 20 -9.84 52.10 23.43
CA THR A 20 -9.13 51.35 24.49
C THR A 20 -8.56 50.07 23.88
N PHE A 21 -7.37 50.23 23.32
CA PHE A 21 -6.49 49.15 22.91
C PHE A 21 -5.81 48.63 24.20
N SER A 22 -6.29 47.54 24.78
CA SER A 22 -5.47 46.70 25.67
C SER A 22 -6.15 45.36 25.89
N GLY A 23 -5.49 44.28 25.45
CA GLY A 23 -5.82 42.93 25.86
C GLY A 23 -6.27 41.94 24.78
N TYR A 24 -5.83 42.06 23.53
CA TYR A 24 -5.78 40.88 22.66
C TYR A 24 -4.43 40.20 22.86
N ASN A 25 -4.39 39.19 23.72
CA ASN A 25 -3.32 38.20 23.65
C ASN A 25 -3.56 37.40 22.36
N PRO A 26 -2.67 37.44 21.35
CA PRO A 26 -2.74 36.46 20.31
C PRO A 26 -2.37 35.11 20.94
N VAL A 27 -3.36 34.24 21.13
CA VAL A 27 -3.12 32.80 21.18
C VAL A 27 -2.46 32.48 19.85
N PHE A 28 -1.14 32.35 19.86
CA PHE A 28 -0.36 31.85 18.76
C PHE A 28 -0.81 30.41 18.57
N ALA A 29 -1.70 30.19 17.60
CA ALA A 29 -2.04 28.86 17.15
C ALA A 29 -0.73 28.22 16.67
N GLU A 30 -0.23 27.27 17.44
CA GLU A 30 0.89 26.43 17.04
C GLU A 30 0.47 25.74 15.73
N PRO A 31 1.20 25.95 14.62
CA PRO A 31 0.95 25.21 13.41
C PRO A 31 1.02 23.73 13.75
N PRO A 32 0.12 22.87 13.23
CA PRO A 32 0.22 21.44 13.48
C PRO A 32 1.62 21.00 13.05
N GLU A 33 2.43 20.56 14.01
CA GLU A 33 3.68 19.87 13.76
C GLU A 33 3.33 18.70 12.84
N ILE A 34 3.61 18.83 11.54
CA ILE A 34 3.68 17.68 10.67
C ILE A 34 4.92 16.93 11.14
N LYS A 35 4.71 15.98 12.06
CA LYS A 35 5.64 14.89 12.27
C LYS A 35 5.74 14.13 10.95
N ASP A 36 6.64 14.60 10.10
CA ASP A 36 7.19 13.78 9.03
C ASP A 36 7.95 12.66 9.73
N THR A 37 7.19 11.62 10.08
CA THR A 37 7.75 10.38 10.53
C THR A 37 8.37 9.83 9.26
N ASP A 38 9.70 9.99 9.12
CA ASP A 38 10.53 9.41 8.07
C ASP A 38 10.40 7.88 8.13
N THR A 39 9.24 7.42 7.70
CA THR A 39 8.82 6.04 7.72
C THR A 39 9.17 5.57 6.33
N HIS A 40 10.34 4.94 6.19
CA HIS A 40 10.79 4.39 4.92
C HIS A 40 9.84 3.26 4.46
N HIS A 41 8.69 3.63 3.89
CA HIS A 41 7.76 2.70 3.27
C HIS A 41 8.40 2.16 1.99
N ALA A 42 8.40 0.83 1.83
CA ALA A 42 8.92 0.13 0.66
C ALA A 42 8.40 0.70 -0.66
N GLN A 43 7.20 1.27 -0.66
CA GLN A 43 6.61 1.97 -1.81
C GLN A 43 7.52 3.07 -2.36
N ASN A 44 8.17 3.82 -1.47
CA ASN A 44 8.99 4.99 -1.81
C ASN A 44 10.50 4.69 -1.71
N SER A 45 10.89 3.64 -0.98
CA SER A 45 12.30 3.32 -0.71
C SER A 45 12.86 2.14 -1.52
N LEU A 46 12.02 1.30 -2.11
CA LEU A 46 12.46 0.11 -2.86
C LEU A 46 12.08 0.19 -4.34
N ASP A 47 12.93 -0.36 -5.21
CA ASP A 47 12.59 -0.67 -6.60
C ASP A 47 11.82 -2.00 -6.67
N TRP A 48 10.58 -1.96 -6.18
CA TRP A 48 9.64 -3.07 -6.10
C TRP A 48 8.95 -3.48 -7.42
N PRO A 49 8.83 -2.65 -8.47
CA PRO A 49 8.25 -3.11 -9.73
C PRO A 49 9.14 -4.20 -10.33
N GLY A 50 8.56 -5.34 -10.69
CA GLY A 50 9.36 -6.46 -11.17
C GLY A 50 8.60 -7.76 -11.26
N ILE A 51 9.33 -8.81 -11.65
CA ILE A 51 8.83 -10.17 -11.75
C ILE A 51 9.46 -10.98 -10.63
N TYR A 52 8.62 -11.63 -9.84
CA TYR A 52 8.99 -12.43 -8.69
C TYR A 52 8.56 -13.87 -8.92
N TYR A 53 9.45 -14.80 -8.61
CA TYR A 53 9.22 -16.23 -8.81
C TYR A 53 9.49 -17.01 -7.52
N GLY A 54 8.67 -18.03 -7.27
CA GLY A 54 8.91 -18.97 -6.18
C GLY A 54 8.11 -20.27 -6.34
N PHE A 55 8.42 -21.24 -5.48
CA PHE A 55 7.75 -22.53 -5.41
C PHE A 55 7.17 -22.72 -4.01
N THR A 56 5.88 -22.45 -3.86
CA THR A 56 5.21 -22.38 -2.56
C THR A 56 4.62 -23.74 -2.16
N PRO A 57 4.49 -24.02 -0.84
CA PRO A 57 3.89 -25.25 -0.37
C PRO A 57 2.43 -25.42 -0.83
N CYS A 58 2.05 -26.66 -1.09
CA CYS A 58 0.70 -27.06 -1.46
C CYS A 58 0.25 -28.16 -0.51
N ALA A 59 -1.00 -28.11 -0.04
CA ALA A 59 -1.51 -29.08 0.92
C ALA A 59 -1.71 -30.47 0.31
N ASP A 60 -2.07 -30.51 -0.98
CA ASP A 60 -2.52 -31.72 -1.68
C ASP A 60 -1.88 -31.86 -3.07
N CYS A 61 -0.73 -31.22 -3.27
CA CYS A 61 0.08 -31.32 -4.49
C CYS A 61 1.56 -31.13 -4.17
N ASN A 62 2.44 -31.32 -5.16
CA ASN A 62 3.90 -31.27 -4.93
C ASN A 62 4.40 -29.84 -4.63
N GLY A 63 3.59 -28.83 -4.97
CA GLY A 63 3.84 -27.42 -4.73
C GLY A 63 3.25 -26.56 -5.84
N VAL A 64 3.30 -25.24 -5.65
CA VAL A 64 2.75 -24.27 -6.60
C VAL A 64 3.88 -23.41 -7.15
N LYS A 65 4.19 -23.56 -8.44
CA LYS A 65 5.04 -22.58 -9.13
C LYS A 65 4.26 -21.27 -9.21
N THR A 66 4.85 -20.20 -8.72
CA THR A 66 4.19 -18.89 -8.62
C THR A 66 5.07 -17.85 -9.28
N THR A 67 4.50 -17.14 -10.26
CA THR A 67 5.12 -15.95 -10.87
C THR A 67 4.21 -14.76 -10.63
N LEU A 68 4.72 -13.73 -9.97
CA LEU A 68 3.99 -12.49 -9.68
C LEU A 68 4.72 -11.31 -10.31
N ALA A 69 4.08 -10.67 -11.28
CA ALA A 69 4.55 -9.42 -11.88
C ALA A 69 3.82 -8.23 -11.23
N LEU A 70 4.58 -7.28 -10.68
CA LEU A 70 4.08 -6.02 -10.11
C LEU A 70 4.45 -4.85 -11.01
N ASN A 71 3.47 -4.04 -11.38
CA ASN A 71 3.66 -2.86 -12.24
C ASN A 71 3.55 -1.55 -11.46
N LYS A 72 4.26 -0.51 -11.93
CA LYS A 72 4.24 0.86 -11.36
C LYS A 72 2.84 1.48 -11.25
N ASN A 73 1.89 1.07 -12.09
CA ASN A 73 0.50 1.54 -12.09
C ASN A 73 -0.43 0.74 -11.15
N ASN A 74 0.16 0.07 -10.17
CA ASN A 74 -0.50 -0.79 -9.18
C ASN A 74 -1.33 -1.92 -9.77
N SER A 75 -0.98 -2.40 -10.98
CA SER A 75 -1.56 -3.61 -11.55
C SER A 75 -0.62 -4.80 -11.36
N TYR A 76 -1.19 -6.00 -11.33
CA TYR A 76 -0.41 -7.22 -11.25
C TYR A 76 -0.91 -8.30 -12.23
N ILE A 77 0.00 -9.23 -12.53
CA ILE A 77 -0.32 -10.51 -13.15
C ILE A 77 0.26 -11.60 -12.25
N LEU A 78 -0.57 -12.55 -11.84
CA LEU A 78 -0.19 -13.70 -11.05
C LEU A 78 -0.43 -14.96 -11.91
N ILE A 79 0.62 -15.75 -12.09
CA ILE A 79 0.57 -17.03 -12.80
C ILE A 79 0.89 -18.13 -11.78
N THR A 80 0.02 -19.13 -11.69
CA THR A 80 0.21 -20.30 -10.82
C THR A 80 0.09 -21.61 -11.58
N GLN A 81 0.95 -22.57 -11.27
CA GLN A 81 0.87 -23.95 -11.77
C GLN A 81 0.93 -24.92 -10.58
N TYR A 82 -0.10 -25.76 -10.44
CA TYR A 82 -0.20 -26.75 -9.36
C TYR A 82 0.50 -28.05 -9.78
N VAL A 83 1.75 -28.19 -9.37
CA VAL A 83 2.61 -29.30 -9.80
C VAL A 83 2.11 -30.63 -9.23
N GLY A 84 2.01 -31.63 -10.09
CA GLY A 84 1.46 -32.95 -9.75
C GLY A 84 -0.07 -33.06 -9.88
N LYS A 85 -0.77 -31.95 -10.18
CA LYS A 85 -2.21 -31.96 -10.47
C LYS A 85 -2.53 -31.69 -11.93
N SER A 86 -1.88 -30.70 -12.53
CA SER A 86 -2.09 -30.34 -13.92
C SER A 86 -0.90 -29.56 -14.47
N GLU A 87 -0.64 -29.69 -15.77
CA GLU A 87 0.31 -28.81 -16.47
C GLU A 87 -0.28 -27.44 -16.78
N ARG A 88 -1.60 -27.27 -16.61
CA ARG A 88 -2.28 -26.01 -16.88
C ARG A 88 -1.84 -24.91 -15.92
N GLU A 89 -1.56 -23.75 -16.50
CA GLU A 89 -1.34 -22.51 -15.75
C GLU A 89 -2.65 -21.75 -15.53
N PHE A 90 -2.77 -21.16 -14.35
CA PHE A 90 -3.86 -20.26 -13.98
C PHE A 90 -3.32 -18.83 -13.97
N VAL A 91 -4.00 -17.96 -14.72
CA VAL A 91 -3.62 -16.56 -14.85
C VAL A 91 -4.68 -15.70 -14.16
N GLU A 92 -4.23 -14.95 -13.16
CA GLU A 92 -5.02 -13.97 -12.43
C GLU A 92 -4.46 -12.57 -12.72
N LYS A 93 -5.36 -11.61 -12.93
CA LYS A 93 -5.01 -10.20 -13.16
C LYS A 93 -5.85 -9.33 -12.23
N GLY A 94 -5.26 -8.24 -11.77
CA GLY A 94 -5.96 -7.34 -10.87
C GLY A 94 -5.18 -6.08 -10.55
N LYS A 95 -5.60 -5.44 -9.46
CA LYS A 95 -4.95 -4.28 -8.88
C LYS A 95 -4.43 -4.64 -7.49
N PHE A 96 -3.45 -3.91 -7.01
CA PHE A 96 -3.02 -4.02 -5.62
C PHE A 96 -3.00 -2.67 -4.95
N THR A 97 -3.14 -2.68 -3.63
CA THR A 97 -2.99 -1.51 -2.77
C THR A 97 -1.94 -1.80 -1.71
N TRP A 98 -1.30 -0.74 -1.20
CA TRP A 98 -0.47 -0.86 -0.01
C TRP A 98 -1.38 -0.96 1.21
N GLY A 99 -1.08 -1.92 2.09
CA GLY A 99 -1.82 -2.13 3.33
C GLY A 99 -1.34 -1.20 4.45
N ASP A 100 -2.09 -1.17 5.55
CA ASP A 100 -1.81 -0.31 6.71
C ASP A 100 -0.52 -0.72 7.46
N LYS A 101 -0.12 -1.99 7.32
CA LYS A 101 1.16 -2.49 7.83
C LYS A 101 2.27 -2.08 6.87
N SER A 102 3.39 -1.58 7.40
CA SER A 102 4.53 -1.20 6.59
C SER A 102 4.93 -2.32 5.62
N ASN A 103 5.19 -1.92 4.38
CA ASN A 103 5.71 -2.77 3.32
C ASN A 103 4.82 -3.95 2.96
N THR A 104 3.51 -3.88 3.19
CA THR A 104 2.58 -4.94 2.77
C THR A 104 1.75 -4.47 1.58
N ILE A 105 1.50 -5.35 0.62
CA ILE A 105 0.54 -5.13 -0.47
C ILE A 105 -0.59 -6.16 -0.40
N VAL A 106 -1.78 -5.74 -0.84
CA VAL A 106 -2.97 -6.57 -0.95
C VAL A 106 -3.36 -6.64 -2.43
N LEU A 107 -3.30 -7.85 -3.00
CA LEU A 107 -3.74 -8.14 -4.36
C LEU A 107 -5.26 -8.33 -4.37
N THR A 108 -5.95 -7.57 -5.21
CA THR A 108 -7.39 -7.66 -5.45
C THR A 108 -7.63 -8.13 -6.89
N PRO A 109 -8.09 -9.37 -7.09
CA PRO A 109 -8.36 -9.92 -8.42
C PRO A 109 -9.51 -9.18 -9.12
N ARG A 110 -9.50 -9.16 -10.46
CA ARG A 110 -10.61 -8.59 -11.23
C ARG A 110 -11.87 -9.46 -11.22
N ASN A 111 -11.69 -10.78 -11.19
CA ASN A 111 -12.76 -11.77 -11.42
C ASN A 111 -12.99 -12.68 -10.20
N SER A 112 -12.49 -12.30 -9.02
CA SER A 112 -12.60 -13.08 -7.78
C SER A 112 -12.56 -12.14 -6.58
N SER A 113 -13.18 -12.54 -5.47
CA SER A 113 -13.16 -11.81 -4.20
C SER A 113 -11.99 -12.21 -3.28
N THR A 114 -11.25 -13.26 -3.62
CA THR A 114 -10.17 -13.78 -2.77
C THR A 114 -8.91 -12.94 -2.89
N THR A 115 -8.63 -12.11 -1.90
CA THR A 115 -7.40 -11.31 -1.85
C THR A 115 -6.17 -12.14 -1.49
N LYS A 116 -4.98 -11.62 -1.80
CA LYS A 116 -3.70 -12.19 -1.36
C LYS A 116 -2.81 -11.10 -0.78
N HIS A 117 -2.07 -11.43 0.26
CA HIS A 117 -1.24 -10.49 0.99
C HIS A 117 0.23 -10.84 0.79
N TYR A 118 1.06 -9.84 0.51
CA TYR A 118 2.49 -10.01 0.37
C TYR A 118 3.23 -8.92 1.14
N PHE A 119 4.30 -9.30 1.84
CA PHE A 119 5.29 -8.34 2.28
C PHE A 119 6.29 -8.08 1.14
N VAL A 120 6.61 -6.81 0.92
CA VAL A 120 7.57 -6.32 -0.05
C VAL A 120 8.91 -6.08 0.67
N GLY A 121 9.88 -6.93 0.36
CA GLY A 121 11.26 -6.77 0.81
C GLY A 121 12.16 -6.36 -0.34
N GLU A 122 13.42 -6.09 0.00
CA GLU A 122 14.45 -5.88 -1.02
C GLU A 122 14.57 -7.16 -1.86
N ASN A 123 14.31 -7.03 -3.17
CA ASN A 123 14.47 -8.11 -4.15
C ASN A 123 13.64 -9.38 -3.89
N MET A 124 12.62 -9.30 -3.03
CA MET A 124 11.75 -10.43 -2.72
C MET A 124 10.35 -9.99 -2.30
N LEU A 125 9.40 -10.90 -2.51
CA LEU A 125 8.08 -10.85 -1.89
C LEU A 125 7.94 -12.05 -0.96
N ILE A 126 7.18 -11.89 0.12
CA ILE A 126 6.86 -13.01 1.01
C ILE A 126 5.36 -13.09 1.13
N GLN A 127 4.80 -14.23 0.73
CA GLN A 127 3.37 -14.46 0.86
C GLN A 127 3.01 -14.50 2.35
N LEU A 128 1.98 -13.73 2.70
CA LEU A 128 1.44 -13.63 4.05
C LEU A 128 0.17 -14.47 4.15
N ASP A 129 -0.29 -14.70 5.38
CA ASP A 129 -1.61 -15.26 5.59
C ASP A 129 -2.73 -14.28 5.22
N ASN A 130 -3.99 -14.74 5.30
CA ASN A 130 -5.17 -13.94 4.95
C ASN A 130 -5.40 -12.72 5.88
N THR A 131 -4.66 -12.62 6.98
CA THR A 131 -4.69 -11.48 7.91
C THR A 131 -3.49 -10.55 7.75
N GLY A 132 -2.63 -10.83 6.75
CA GLY A 132 -1.42 -10.08 6.48
C GLY A 132 -0.34 -10.27 7.54
N ASN A 133 -0.27 -11.44 8.18
CA ASN A 133 0.83 -11.79 9.08
C ASN A 133 1.84 -12.73 8.40
N ARG A 134 3.07 -12.71 8.89
CA ARG A 134 4.12 -13.64 8.45
C ARG A 134 3.70 -15.06 8.78
N ILE A 135 3.77 -15.94 7.77
CA ILE A 135 3.68 -17.38 8.00
C ILE A 135 4.92 -17.80 8.78
N SER A 136 4.73 -18.46 9.92
CA SER A 136 5.80 -18.85 10.84
C SER A 136 6.10 -20.35 10.78
N GLY A 137 7.15 -20.79 11.48
CA GLY A 137 7.56 -22.18 11.56
C GLY A 137 8.49 -22.62 10.43
N LYS A 138 8.73 -23.94 10.34
CA LYS A 138 9.74 -24.54 9.43
C LYS A 138 9.49 -24.30 7.94
N LEU A 139 8.29 -23.83 7.57
CA LEU A 139 7.90 -23.61 6.18
C LEU A 139 7.94 -22.14 5.76
N ALA A 140 8.24 -21.21 6.68
CA ALA A 140 8.19 -19.78 6.42
C ALA A 140 8.97 -19.38 5.15
N ASP A 141 10.20 -19.88 5.01
CA ASP A 141 11.07 -19.55 3.89
C ASP A 141 10.56 -20.08 2.54
N ARG A 142 9.65 -21.07 2.55
CA ARG A 142 9.05 -21.62 1.32
C ARG A 142 7.98 -20.70 0.73
N TYR A 143 7.61 -19.62 1.42
CA TYR A 143 6.65 -18.61 0.95
C TYR A 143 7.33 -17.38 0.33
N ILE A 144 8.65 -17.42 0.13
CA ILE A 144 9.43 -16.33 -0.47
C ILE A 144 9.42 -16.46 -2.01
N LEU A 145 9.05 -15.38 -2.68
CA LEU A 145 9.21 -15.20 -4.13
C LEU A 145 10.40 -14.26 -4.37
N ARG A 146 11.38 -14.66 -5.15
CA ARG A 146 12.60 -13.88 -5.43
C ARG A 146 12.48 -13.15 -6.77
N ARG A 147 13.02 -11.93 -6.85
CA ARG A 147 13.06 -11.15 -8.09
C ARG A 147 13.91 -11.89 -9.15
N THR A 148 13.42 -11.97 -10.38
CA THR A 148 14.03 -12.84 -11.42
C THR A 148 15.11 -12.15 -12.26
N ASP A 149 15.12 -10.82 -12.31
CA ASP A 149 16.11 -10.00 -13.03
C ASP A 149 17.50 -10.03 -12.36
N ILE A 150 17.57 -10.27 -11.05
CA ILE A 150 18.83 -10.33 -10.30
C ILE A 150 19.53 -11.68 -10.42
N ALA A 151 18.76 -12.77 -10.57
CA ALA A 151 19.32 -14.10 -10.73
C ALA A 151 20.13 -14.26 -12.04
N LYS A 152 20.02 -13.33 -12.99
CA LYS A 152 20.82 -13.30 -14.23
C LYS A 152 22.12 -12.49 -14.11
N SER A 153 22.29 -11.64 -13.11
CA SER A 153 23.57 -10.99 -12.81
C SER A 153 24.37 -11.89 -11.84
N SER A 154 25.05 -12.90 -12.39
CA SER A 154 26.02 -13.69 -11.61
C SER A 154 27.17 -12.79 -11.13
N PRO A 155 27.78 -13.05 -9.95
CA PRO A 155 28.80 -12.18 -9.37
C PRO A 155 30.04 -12.16 -10.26
N SER A 156 30.57 -10.95 -10.50
CA SER A 156 31.92 -10.79 -11.02
C SER A 156 32.90 -11.43 -10.05
N HIS A 157 33.40 -12.62 -10.36
CA HIS A 157 34.59 -13.14 -9.70
C HIS A 157 35.77 -12.22 -10.02
N PRO A 158 36.53 -11.73 -9.02
CA PRO A 158 37.77 -11.04 -9.28
C PRO A 158 38.77 -12.09 -9.78
N SER A 159 39.20 -11.94 -11.03
CA SER A 159 40.37 -12.63 -11.57
C SER A 159 41.57 -12.24 -10.72
N HIS A 160 42.23 -13.25 -10.14
CA HIS A 160 43.55 -13.12 -9.54
C HIS A 160 44.61 -12.79 -10.59
#